data_AF-A0A534Q6L4-F1
#
_entry.id   AF-A0A534Q6L4-F1
#
_cell.length_a   1.000
_cell.length_b   1.000
_cell.length_c   1.000
_cell.angle_alpha   90.00
_cell.angle_beta   90.00
_cell.angle_gamma   90.00
#
_symmetry.space_group_name_H-M   'P 1'
#
loop_
_entity.id
_entity.type
_entity.pdbx_description
1 polymer ?
#
loop_
_entity_poly.entity_id
_entity_poly.type
_entity_poly.pdbx_seq_one_letter_code
_entity_poly.pdbx_strand_id
1 'polypeptide(L)'
;MHFHTFDEASYRRLLGHACAEAGASVEEFARVSTPDYDEYIAILRRTQSDRPEERAARPRTFPGVDIVVPVYNAREDVTACVESVLRHARGDWRLVLVDDASTDPELAAYLDRVAESHPPVRLLRNAANLGFVRTANRGMRAAEGRDVLLLNSDTIVTAGFLERLQACVYADHRTGIVSPLSNNATICS
;
A
#
# COMPACT_ATOMS: atom_id res chain seq x y z
N MET A 1 -20.47 -18.41 6.72
CA MET A 1 -19.07 -17.92 6.60
C MET A 1 -18.33 -18.34 7.85
N HIS A 2 -17.38 -19.26 7.71
CA HIS A 2 -16.47 -19.64 8.79
C HIS A 2 -15.37 -18.59 8.86
N PHE A 3 -15.28 -17.88 9.99
CA PHE A 3 -14.10 -17.08 10.30
C PHE A 3 -13.06 -18.01 10.93
N HIS A 4 -11.88 -18.11 10.34
CA HIS A 4 -10.71 -18.58 11.07
C HIS A 4 -10.04 -17.36 11.67
N THR A 5 -10.32 -17.07 12.94
CA THR A 5 -9.48 -16.18 13.73
C THR A 5 -8.18 -16.93 14.02
N PHE A 6 -7.12 -16.64 13.28
CA PHE A 6 -5.79 -17.07 13.66
C PHE A 6 -5.34 -16.20 14.84
N ASP A 7 -5.60 -16.69 16.05
CA ASP A 7 -4.96 -16.14 17.24
C ASP A 7 -3.48 -16.55 17.28
N GLU A 8 -2.68 -15.79 18.04
CA GLU A 8 -1.25 -16.02 18.19
C GLU A 8 -0.93 -17.44 18.66
N ALA A 9 -1.78 -18.03 19.50
CA ALA A 9 -1.59 -19.38 20.03
C ALA A 9 -1.78 -20.47 18.96
N SER A 10 -2.69 -20.26 18.03
CA SER A 10 -2.98 -21.16 16.91
C SER A 10 -1.89 -21.05 15.84
N TYR A 11 -1.40 -19.83 15.58
CA TYR A 11 -0.25 -19.59 14.72
C TYR A 11 1.04 -20.24 15.27
N ARG A 12 1.32 -20.07 16.57
CA ARG A 12 2.48 -20.71 17.22
C ARG A 12 2.40 -22.24 17.22
N ARG A 13 1.21 -22.83 17.36
CA ARG A 13 1.02 -24.28 17.24
C ARG A 13 1.30 -24.80 15.82
N LEU A 14 0.78 -24.11 14.80
CA LEU A 14 1.02 -24.47 13.40
C LEU A 14 2.52 -24.41 13.06
N LEU A 15 3.19 -23.31 13.44
CA LEU A 15 4.62 -23.17 13.26
C LEU A 15 5.41 -24.22 14.03
N GLY A 16 5.01 -24.51 15.28
CA GLY A 16 5.61 -25.55 16.09
C GLY A 16 5.58 -26.92 15.41
N HIS A 17 4.47 -27.29 14.75
CA HIS A 17 4.39 -28.53 13.98
C HIS A 17 5.31 -28.54 12.75
N ALA A 18 5.29 -27.49 11.93
CA ALA A 18 6.16 -27.38 10.76
C ALA A 18 7.66 -27.40 11.13
N CYS A 19 8.00 -26.76 12.25
CA CYS A 19 9.35 -26.71 12.80
C CYS A 19 9.80 -28.06 13.37
N ALA A 20 8.90 -28.79 14.04
CA ALA A 20 9.17 -30.13 14.57
C ALA A 20 9.47 -31.14 13.46
N GLU A 21 8.77 -31.07 12.32
CA GLU A 21 9.06 -31.90 11.14
C GLU A 21 10.41 -31.54 10.49
N ALA A 22 10.78 -30.26 10.50
CA ALA A 22 12.03 -29.77 9.94
C ALA A 22 13.24 -29.88 10.90
N GLY A 23 13.03 -30.26 12.17
CA GLY A 23 14.07 -30.30 13.20
C GLY A 23 14.68 -28.93 13.52
N ALA A 24 13.97 -27.84 13.22
CA ALA A 24 14.44 -26.47 13.33
C ALA A 24 13.61 -25.68 14.35
N SER A 25 14.17 -24.63 14.94
CA SER A 25 13.38 -23.65 15.67
C SER A 25 12.54 -22.78 14.72
N VAL A 26 11.51 -22.10 15.24
CA VAL A 26 10.68 -21.16 14.45
C VAL A 26 11.52 -20.07 13.79
N GLU A 27 12.55 -19.57 14.48
CA GLU A 27 13.45 -18.56 13.93
C GLU A 27 14.32 -19.12 12.80
N GLU A 28 14.85 -20.34 12.96
CA GLU A 28 15.63 -21.00 11.90
C GLU A 28 14.77 -21.33 10.68
N PHE A 29 13.56 -21.84 10.90
CA PHE A 29 12.61 -22.11 9.83
C PHE A 29 12.28 -20.83 9.04
N ALA A 30 11.93 -19.75 9.74
CA ALA A 30 11.62 -18.48 9.11
C ALA A 30 12.82 -17.89 8.34
N ARG A 31 14.05 -18.06 8.87
CA ARG A 31 15.29 -17.60 8.24
C ARG A 31 15.66 -18.39 6.98
N VAL A 32 15.37 -19.68 6.95
CA VAL A 32 15.61 -20.54 5.77
C VAL A 32 14.52 -20.35 4.71
N SER A 33 13.26 -20.21 5.13
CA SER A 33 12.12 -20.12 4.20
C SER A 33 11.87 -18.73 3.64
N THR A 34 12.45 -17.68 4.23
CA THR A 34 12.25 -16.29 3.81
C THR A 34 13.56 -15.70 3.28
N PRO A 35 13.68 -15.46 1.95
CA PRO A 35 14.75 -14.64 1.42
C PRO A 35 14.76 -13.27 2.13
N ASP A 36 15.94 -12.80 2.54
CA ASP A 36 16.15 -11.52 3.23
C ASP A 36 15.56 -11.42 4.67
N TYR A 37 15.33 -12.54 5.35
CA TYR A 37 14.86 -12.58 6.75
C TYR A 37 15.67 -11.68 7.69
N ASP A 38 16.99 -11.67 7.56
CA ASP A 38 17.86 -10.86 8.42
C ASP A 38 17.67 -9.36 8.21
N GLU A 39 17.45 -8.94 6.97
CA GLU A 39 17.13 -7.54 6.64
C GLU A 39 15.76 -7.17 7.19
N TYR A 40 14.78 -8.05 7.04
CA TYR A 40 13.44 -7.89 7.59
C TYR A 40 13.44 -7.76 9.12
N ILE A 41 14.16 -8.65 9.82
CA ILE A 41 14.31 -8.60 11.28
C ILE A 41 15.10 -7.36 11.71
N ALA A 42 16.11 -6.92 10.95
CA ALA A 42 16.83 -5.69 11.25
C ALA A 42 15.93 -4.45 11.16
N ILE A 43 15.03 -4.38 10.17
CA ILE A 43 14.00 -3.34 10.05
C ILE A 43 13.03 -3.40 11.25
N LEU A 44 12.56 -4.59 11.62
CA LEU A 44 11.66 -4.76 12.77
C LEU A 44 12.34 -4.41 14.11
N ARG A 45 13.61 -4.74 14.29
CA ARG A 45 14.36 -4.40 15.50
C ARG A 45 14.68 -2.91 15.60
N ARG A 46 15.00 -2.24 14.49
CA ARG A 46 15.11 -0.76 14.45
C ARG A 46 13.82 -0.08 14.84
N THR A 47 12.68 -0.55 14.32
CA THR A 47 11.37 0.04 14.65
C THR A 47 10.91 -0.20 16.10
N GLN A 48 11.49 -1.18 16.80
CA GLN A 48 11.25 -1.42 18.23
C GLN A 48 12.25 -0.69 19.13
N SER A 49 13.54 -0.67 18.78
CA SER A 49 14.60 -0.07 19.62
C SER A 49 14.71 1.45 19.46
N ASP A 50 14.28 2.03 18.34
CA ASP A 50 14.27 3.48 18.10
C ASP A 50 12.91 4.10 18.46
N ARG A 51 12.32 3.72 19.60
CA ARG A 51 11.16 4.42 20.17
C ARG A 51 11.65 5.44 21.20
N PRO A 52 11.92 6.70 20.81
CA PRO A 52 11.93 7.77 21.79
C PRO A 52 10.56 7.79 22.47
N GLU A 53 10.54 7.73 23.80
CA GLU A 53 9.33 7.84 24.63
C GLU A 53 8.60 9.19 24.49
N GLU A 54 9.09 10.12 23.66
CA GLU A 54 8.38 11.34 23.27
C GLU A 54 8.53 11.56 21.76
N ARG A 55 7.66 10.96 20.94
CA ARG A 55 7.46 11.47 19.59
C ARG A 55 6.60 12.73 19.70
N ALA A 56 7.20 13.86 19.36
CA ALA A 56 6.60 15.19 19.31
C ALA A 56 5.14 15.16 18.83
N ALA A 57 4.30 16.03 19.40
CA ALA A 57 2.91 16.20 19.00
C ALA A 57 2.79 16.23 17.46
N ARG A 58 1.96 15.34 16.90
CA ARG A 58 1.70 15.31 15.46
C ARG A 58 1.33 16.71 14.96
N PRO A 59 1.77 17.11 13.75
CA PRO A 59 1.46 18.42 13.21
C PRO A 59 -0.04 18.68 13.27
N ARG A 60 -0.42 19.91 13.64
CA ARG A 60 -1.82 20.34 13.79
C ARG A 60 -2.59 20.38 12.46
N THR A 61 -1.93 20.06 11.36
CA THR A 61 -2.45 20.07 9.99
C THR A 61 -2.16 18.72 9.35
N PHE A 62 -3.14 18.18 8.62
CA PHE A 62 -2.95 16.99 7.81
C PHE A 62 -1.92 17.26 6.72
N PRO A 63 -0.83 16.49 6.63
CA PRO A 63 -0.01 16.44 5.42
C PRO A 63 -0.89 16.08 4.22
N GLY A 64 -0.52 16.58 3.04
CA GLY A 64 -1.19 16.14 1.82
C GLY A 64 -0.98 14.64 1.58
N VAL A 65 -1.88 14.03 0.81
CA VAL A 65 -1.87 12.59 0.53
C VAL A 65 -1.40 12.32 -0.89
N ASP A 66 -0.46 11.40 -1.05
CA ASP A 66 -0.11 10.79 -2.32
C ASP A 66 -0.88 9.48 -2.49
N ILE A 67 -1.81 9.47 -3.44
CA ILE A 67 -2.57 8.29 -3.84
C ILE A 67 -1.74 7.57 -4.90
N VAL A 68 -1.11 6.46 -4.55
CA VAL A 68 -0.24 5.70 -5.44
C VAL A 68 -1.05 4.56 -6.05
N VAL A 69 -1.12 4.54 -7.38
CA VAL A 69 -1.82 3.49 -8.14
C VAL A 69 -0.84 2.83 -9.11
N PRO A 70 -0.34 1.62 -8.79
CA PRO A 70 0.35 0.75 -9.73
C PRO A 70 -0.61 0.32 -10.84
N VAL A 71 -0.20 0.45 -12.10
CA VAL A 71 -1.04 0.14 -13.26
C VAL A 71 -0.33 -0.88 -14.16
N TYR A 72 -1.06 -1.93 -14.55
CA TYR A 72 -0.63 -2.85 -15.60
C TYR A 72 -1.86 -3.37 -16.36
N ASN A 73 -2.08 -2.88 -17.58
CA ASN A 73 -3.26 -3.20 -18.41
C ASN A 73 -4.59 -2.92 -17.66
N ALA A 74 -5.66 -3.69 -17.96
CA ALA A 74 -7.00 -3.55 -17.35
C ALA A 74 -7.61 -2.14 -17.51
N ARG A 75 -7.67 -1.67 -18.76
CA ARG A 75 -8.02 -0.29 -19.10
C ARG A 75 -9.34 0.19 -18.50
N GLU A 76 -10.38 -0.61 -18.57
CA GLU A 76 -11.71 -0.27 -18.08
C GLU A 76 -11.68 -0.05 -16.56
N ASP A 77 -11.04 -0.95 -15.83
CA ASP A 77 -10.89 -0.88 -14.37
C ASP A 77 -10.03 0.31 -13.95
N VAL A 78 -8.89 0.51 -14.61
CA VAL A 78 -8.00 1.66 -14.38
C VAL A 78 -8.75 2.96 -14.59
N THR A 79 -9.53 3.06 -15.67
CA THR A 79 -10.31 4.25 -16.00
C THR A 79 -11.35 4.51 -14.92
N ALA A 80 -12.09 3.49 -14.49
CA ALA A 80 -13.07 3.61 -13.42
C ALA A 80 -12.43 4.03 -12.08
N CYS A 81 -11.27 3.46 -11.74
CA CYS A 81 -10.51 3.82 -10.53
C CYS A 81 -10.08 5.29 -10.58
N VAL A 82 -9.38 5.70 -11.64
CA VAL A 82 -8.90 7.07 -11.83
C VAL A 82 -10.06 8.07 -11.80
N GLU A 83 -11.14 7.82 -12.53
CA GLU A 83 -12.32 8.68 -12.53
C GLU A 83 -12.97 8.80 -11.14
N SER A 84 -13.03 7.70 -10.38
CA SER A 84 -13.58 7.73 -9.02
C SER A 84 -12.72 8.59 -8.09
N VAL A 85 -11.38 8.50 -8.20
CA VAL A 85 -10.45 9.33 -7.43
C VAL A 85 -10.61 10.81 -7.80
N LEU A 86 -10.58 11.14 -9.10
CA LEU A 86 -10.77 12.52 -9.57
C LEU A 86 -12.11 13.10 -9.13
N ARG A 87 -13.16 12.27 -9.13
CA ARG A 87 -14.51 12.66 -8.69
C ARG A 87 -14.60 12.91 -7.20
N HIS A 88 -13.95 12.10 -6.37
CA HIS A 88 -14.22 12.05 -4.92
C HIS A 88 -13.11 12.59 -4.03
N ALA A 89 -11.86 12.69 -4.50
CA ALA A 89 -10.75 13.18 -3.69
C ALA A 89 -10.87 14.69 -3.41
N ARG A 90 -10.66 15.09 -2.15
CA ARG A 90 -10.74 16.49 -1.68
C ARG A 90 -9.55 16.80 -0.78
N GLY A 91 -9.27 18.09 -0.60
CA GLY A 91 -8.12 18.58 0.18
C GLY A 91 -6.82 18.58 -0.64
N ASP A 92 -5.69 18.54 0.06
CA ASP A 92 -4.37 18.43 -0.57
C ASP A 92 -4.09 16.96 -0.91
N TRP A 93 -4.20 16.61 -2.19
CA TRP A 93 -3.89 15.27 -2.69
C TRP A 93 -3.17 15.33 -4.02
N ARG A 94 -2.46 14.25 -4.33
CA ARG A 94 -1.79 14.00 -5.60
C ARG A 94 -2.01 12.56 -6.01
N LEU A 95 -2.38 12.31 -7.25
CA LEU A 95 -2.52 10.96 -7.79
C LEU A 95 -1.24 10.60 -8.54
N VAL A 96 -0.53 9.57 -8.08
CA VAL A 96 0.70 9.06 -8.68
C VAL A 96 0.38 7.75 -9.37
N LEU A 97 0.19 7.82 -10.69
CA LEU A 97 0.01 6.67 -11.56
C LEU A 97 1.39 6.10 -11.91
N VAL A 98 1.59 4.81 -11.68
CA VAL A 98 2.84 4.13 -12.04
C VAL A 98 2.53 3.02 -13.04
N ASP A 99 2.68 3.32 -14.32
CA ASP A 99 2.50 2.37 -15.41
C ASP A 99 3.67 1.40 -15.48
N ASP A 100 3.39 0.11 -15.27
CA ASP A 100 4.36 -0.98 -15.18
C ASP A 100 4.59 -1.64 -16.54
N ALA A 101 4.87 -0.82 -17.55
CA ALA A 101 5.01 -1.23 -18.94
C ALA A 101 3.76 -1.95 -19.49
N SER A 102 2.59 -1.32 -19.36
CA SER A 102 1.35 -1.79 -19.98
C SER A 102 1.51 -1.95 -21.50
N THR A 103 0.86 -2.98 -22.04
CA THR A 103 0.92 -3.31 -23.48
C THR A 103 -0.24 -2.73 -24.27
N ASP A 104 -1.28 -2.22 -23.60
CA ASP A 104 -2.42 -1.57 -24.22
C ASP A 104 -2.10 -0.11 -24.60
N PRO A 105 -2.05 0.25 -25.90
CA PRO A 105 -1.76 1.61 -26.34
C PRO A 105 -2.89 2.61 -26.03
N GLU A 106 -4.14 2.15 -25.93
CA GLU A 106 -5.27 3.03 -25.60
C GLU A 106 -5.26 3.40 -24.11
N LEU A 107 -4.87 2.45 -23.25
CA LEU A 107 -4.58 2.73 -21.86
C LEU A 107 -3.41 3.73 -21.74
N ALA A 108 -2.31 3.51 -22.46
CA ALA A 108 -1.17 4.42 -22.42
C ALA A 108 -1.58 5.85 -22.80
N ALA A 109 -2.36 6.01 -23.87
CA ALA A 109 -2.87 7.31 -24.30
C ALA A 109 -3.87 7.91 -23.30
N TYR A 110 -4.69 7.10 -22.63
CA TYR A 110 -5.57 7.57 -21.55
C TYR A 110 -4.76 8.14 -20.38
N LEU A 111 -3.73 7.42 -19.92
CA LEU A 111 -2.89 7.88 -18.81
C LEU A 111 -2.18 9.20 -19.12
N ASP A 112 -1.67 9.36 -20.36
CA ASP A 112 -1.06 10.62 -20.80
C ASP A 112 -2.08 11.77 -20.75
N ARG A 113 -3.28 11.58 -21.33
CA ARG A 113 -4.34 12.61 -21.30
C ARG A 113 -4.73 12.99 -19.88
N VAL A 114 -4.87 12.03 -18.98
CA VAL A 114 -5.24 12.30 -17.58
C VAL A 114 -4.15 13.12 -16.91
N ALA A 115 -2.88 12.74 -17.06
CA ALA A 115 -1.75 13.43 -16.47
C ALA A 115 -1.58 14.87 -17.01
N GLU A 116 -1.82 15.07 -18.31
CA GLU A 116 -1.77 16.40 -18.93
C GLU A 116 -2.94 17.30 -18.51
N SER A 117 -4.14 16.73 -18.39
CA SER A 117 -5.37 17.49 -18.15
C SER A 117 -5.61 17.82 -16.68
N HIS A 118 -4.96 17.11 -15.74
CA HIS A 118 -5.17 17.26 -14.31
C HIS A 118 -3.86 17.57 -13.60
N PRO A 119 -3.64 18.84 -13.17
CA PRO A 119 -2.43 19.25 -12.45
C PRO A 119 -2.04 18.40 -11.22
N PRO A 120 -2.97 17.81 -10.41
CA PRO A 120 -2.60 16.96 -9.29
C PRO A 120 -2.23 15.52 -9.70
N VAL A 121 -2.25 15.16 -10.98
CA VAL A 121 -1.89 13.82 -11.45
C VAL A 121 -0.43 13.80 -11.91
N ARG A 122 0.32 12.76 -11.52
CA ARG A 122 1.67 12.47 -12.00
C ARG A 122 1.71 11.08 -12.58
N LEU A 123 2.33 10.93 -13.74
CA LEU A 123 2.55 9.65 -14.39
C LEU A 123 4.04 9.27 -14.34
N LEU A 124 4.31 8.08 -13.83
CA LEU A 124 5.61 7.43 -13.86
C LEU A 124 5.50 6.18 -14.75
N ARG A 125 6.49 5.92 -15.61
CA ARG A 125 6.51 4.74 -16.47
C ARG A 125 7.73 3.87 -16.18
N ASN A 126 7.54 2.59 -15.93
CA ASN A 126 8.63 1.62 -15.86
C ASN A 126 9.05 1.21 -17.27
N ALA A 127 10.33 0.93 -17.47
CA ALA A 127 10.85 0.47 -18.76
C ALA A 127 10.49 -0.99 -19.09
N ALA A 128 10.16 -1.78 -18.07
CA ALA A 128 9.74 -3.17 -18.15
C ALA A 128 8.77 -3.46 -17.01
N ASN A 129 7.98 -4.54 -17.12
CA ASN A 129 7.09 -4.99 -16.05
C ASN A 129 7.93 -5.49 -14.86
N LEU A 130 7.89 -4.75 -13.76
CA LEU A 130 8.62 -5.02 -12.51
C LEU A 130 7.78 -5.76 -11.47
N GLY A 131 6.48 -5.90 -11.73
CA GLY A 131 5.50 -6.43 -10.81
C GLY A 131 5.06 -5.43 -9.74
N PHE A 132 3.90 -5.71 -9.15
CA PHE A 132 3.18 -4.83 -8.24
C PHE A 132 4.05 -4.21 -7.14
N VAL A 133 4.81 -5.04 -6.39
CA VAL A 133 5.57 -4.57 -5.22
C VAL A 133 6.63 -3.53 -5.62
N ARG A 134 7.38 -3.77 -6.69
CA ARG A 134 8.43 -2.84 -7.14
C ARG A 134 7.82 -1.55 -7.68
N THR A 135 6.71 -1.66 -8.38
CA THR A 135 5.95 -0.55 -8.95
C THR A 135 5.31 0.33 -7.88
N ALA A 136 4.66 -0.28 -6.88
CA ALA A 136 4.13 0.40 -5.70
C ALA A 136 5.25 1.14 -4.95
N ASN A 137 6.35 0.45 -4.63
CA ASN A 137 7.49 1.05 -3.95
C ASN A 137 8.09 2.23 -4.72
N ARG A 138 8.10 2.18 -6.05
CA ARG A 138 8.56 3.32 -6.86
C ARG A 138 7.65 4.54 -6.70
N GLY A 139 6.33 4.34 -6.73
CA GLY A 139 5.37 5.41 -6.49
C GLY A 139 5.49 5.99 -5.08
N MET A 140 5.59 5.14 -4.06
CA MET A 140 5.70 5.58 -2.66
C MET A 140 6.97 6.39 -2.37
N ARG A 141 8.10 6.09 -3.05
CA ARG A 141 9.33 6.88 -2.91
C ARG A 141 9.19 8.34 -3.38
N ALA A 142 8.15 8.66 -4.15
CA ALA A 142 7.88 10.05 -4.56
C ALA A 142 7.20 10.89 -3.47
N ALA A 143 6.76 10.28 -2.36
CA ALA A 143 5.91 10.88 -1.33
C ALA A 143 6.68 11.53 -0.16
N GLU A 144 7.71 12.33 -0.45
CA GLU A 144 8.46 13.01 0.60
C GLU A 144 7.58 14.04 1.36
N GLY A 145 7.46 13.86 2.68
CA GLY A 145 6.70 14.77 3.55
C GLY A 145 5.17 14.67 3.44
N ARG A 146 4.66 13.62 2.81
CA ARG A 146 3.23 13.38 2.53
C ARG A 146 2.80 12.01 3.05
N ASP A 147 1.53 11.87 3.43
CA ASP A 147 0.96 10.56 3.70
C ASP A 147 0.77 9.78 2.40
N VAL A 148 0.82 8.46 2.46
CA VAL A 148 0.66 7.59 1.28
C VAL A 148 -0.61 6.77 1.40
N LEU A 149 -1.44 6.81 0.36
CA LEU A 149 -2.53 5.87 0.13
C LEU A 149 -2.17 4.97 -1.05
N LEU A 150 -1.79 3.72 -0.77
CA LEU A 150 -1.63 2.71 -1.81
C LEU A 150 -3.02 2.20 -2.24
N LEU A 151 -3.36 2.36 -3.51
CA LEU A 151 -4.68 2.04 -4.06
C LEU A 151 -4.51 1.13 -5.28
N ASN A 152 -5.25 0.02 -5.32
CA ASN A 152 -5.24 -0.86 -6.49
C ASN A 152 -5.94 -0.18 -7.68
N SER A 153 -5.50 -0.51 -8.89
CA SER A 153 -6.02 0.08 -10.13
C SER A 153 -7.45 -0.33 -10.47
N ASP A 154 -8.02 -1.29 -9.76
CA ASP A 154 -9.39 -1.81 -9.91
C ASP A 154 -10.35 -1.32 -8.82
N THR A 155 -9.91 -0.36 -7.99
CA THR A 155 -10.70 0.13 -6.86
C THR A 155 -11.55 1.34 -7.22
N ILE A 156 -12.86 1.27 -6.95
CA ILE A 156 -13.75 2.44 -7.01
C ILE A 156 -13.84 3.07 -5.62
N VAL A 157 -13.34 4.30 -5.48
CA VAL A 157 -13.47 5.06 -4.22
C VAL A 157 -14.81 5.80 -4.16
N THR A 158 -15.26 6.11 -2.94
CA THR A 158 -16.54 6.78 -2.69
C THR A 158 -16.34 8.16 -2.05
N ALA A 159 -17.40 8.97 -2.03
CA ALA A 159 -17.35 10.31 -1.44
C ALA A 159 -16.89 10.29 0.02
N GLY A 160 -15.88 11.11 0.34
CA GLY A 160 -15.35 11.26 1.70
C GLY A 160 -14.34 10.18 2.12
N PHE A 161 -13.78 9.40 1.18
CA PHE A 161 -12.89 8.29 1.51
C PHE A 161 -11.57 8.74 2.16
N LEU A 162 -10.92 9.78 1.59
CA LEU A 162 -9.65 10.32 2.11
C LEU A 162 -9.85 10.93 3.49
N GLU A 163 -10.89 11.73 3.65
CA GLU A 163 -11.20 12.45 4.88
C GLU A 163 -11.45 11.48 6.03
N ARG A 164 -12.14 10.36 5.76
CA ARG A 164 -12.36 9.31 6.77
C ARG A 164 -11.07 8.57 7.12
N LEU A 165 -10.22 8.25 6.13
CA LEU A 165 -8.93 7.62 6.40
C LEU A 165 -8.02 8.55 7.20
N GLN A 166 -7.96 9.83 6.85
CA GLN A 166 -7.22 10.85 7.58
C GLN A 166 -7.76 11.01 9.01
N ALA A 167 -9.09 11.09 9.19
CA ALA A 167 -9.68 11.17 10.51
C ALA A 167 -9.28 9.97 11.39
N CYS A 168 -9.30 8.74 10.84
CA CYS A 168 -8.88 7.55 11.56
C CYS A 168 -7.38 7.54 11.91
N VAL A 169 -6.50 7.88 10.94
CA VAL A 169 -5.05 7.80 11.17
C VAL A 169 -4.58 8.86 12.17
N TYR A 170 -5.22 10.04 12.21
CA TYR A 170 -4.87 11.13 13.13
C TYR A 170 -5.65 11.12 14.45
N ALA A 171 -6.61 10.21 14.66
CA ALA A 171 -7.34 10.08 15.92
C ALA A 171 -6.45 9.64 17.10
N ASP A 172 -5.41 8.84 16.84
CA ASP A 172 -4.38 8.46 17.82
C ASP A 172 -2.99 8.70 17.19
N HIS A 173 -2.13 9.42 17.90
CA HIS A 173 -0.75 9.70 17.49
C HIS A 173 0.11 8.43 17.31
N ARG A 174 -0.33 7.29 17.86
CA ARG A 174 0.32 5.99 17.71
C ARG A 174 -0.11 5.22 16.47
N THR A 175 -1.16 5.66 15.77
CA THR A 175 -1.67 4.98 14.56
C THR A 175 -0.74 5.25 13.38
N GLY A 176 -0.07 4.20 12.90
CA GLY A 176 0.84 4.28 11.75
C GLY A 176 0.18 3.95 10.40
N ILE A 177 -0.84 3.07 10.39
CA ILE A 177 -1.50 2.57 9.17
C ILE A 177 -2.99 2.43 9.45
N VAL A 178 -3.81 2.76 8.45
CA VAL A 178 -5.25 2.51 8.43
C VAL A 178 -5.64 1.88 7.09
N SER A 179 -6.69 1.07 7.08
CA SER A 179 -7.23 0.47 5.87
C SER A 179 -8.77 0.56 5.89
N PRO A 180 -9.41 0.92 4.77
CA PRO A 180 -10.87 0.90 4.68
C PRO A 180 -11.40 -0.54 4.60
N LEU A 181 -12.68 -0.73 4.90
CA LEU A 181 -13.37 -1.96 4.52
C LEU A 181 -13.49 -2.01 3.00
N SER A 182 -13.01 -3.10 2.39
CA SER A 182 -13.13 -3.37 0.95
C SER A 182 -13.94 -4.64 0.72
N ASN A 183 -14.72 -4.65 -0.36
CA ASN A 183 -15.53 -5.79 -0.78
C ASN A 183 -14.74 -6.81 -1.63
N ASN A 184 -13.52 -6.47 -2.05
CA ASN A 184 -12.66 -7.34 -2.85
C ASN A 184 -11.16 -6.99 -2.64
N ALA A 185 -10.66 -7.13 -1.42
CA ALA A 185 -9.26 -6.90 -1.06
C ALA A 185 -8.53 -8.19 -0.70
N THR A 186 -8.75 -9.26 -1.47
CA THR A 186 -8.07 -10.54 -1.24
C THR A 186 -6.57 -10.36 -1.54
N ILE A 187 -5.76 -10.43 -0.49
CA ILE A 187 -4.31 -10.53 -0.60
C ILE A 187 -4.03 -12.02 -0.89
N CYS A 188 -3.67 -12.33 -2.13
CA CYS A 188 -3.39 -13.66 -2.70
C CYS A 188 -4.61 -14.46 -3.23
N SER A 189 -4.52 -14.81 -4.52
CA SER A 189 -5.17 -15.98 -5.14
C SER A 189 -4.09 -16.87 -5.73
#